data_AF-A0A2V8HIE0-F1
#
_entry.id   AF-A0A2V8HIE0-F1
#
_cell.length_a   1.000
_cell.length_b   1.000
_cell.length_c   1.000
_cell.angle_alpha   90.00
_cell.angle_beta   90.00
_cell.angle_gamma   90.00
#
_symmetry.space_group_name_H-M   'P 1'
#
loop_
_entity.id
_entity.type
_entity.pdbx_description
1 polymer ?
#
loop_
_entity_poly.entity_id
_entity_poly.type
_entity_poly.pdbx_seq_one_letter_code
_entity_poly.pdbx_strand_id
1 'polypeptide(L)' 'LFAGCIAGIHEVLRRQGLLAGRWCLDPNEDLSPGQMLEIDRVLAAYPHLADDGFVRDNLDRWLR' A
#
# COMPACT_ATOMS: atom_id res chain seq x y z
N LEU A 1 15.63 -11.29 -6.33
CA LEU A 1 15.45 -10.09 -5.47
C LEU A 1 13.98 -9.71 -5.53
N PHE A 2 13.37 -9.42 -4.38
CA PHE A 2 11.95 -9.03 -4.27
C PHE A 2 11.76 -7.54 -4.61
N ALA A 3 12.15 -7.14 -5.82
CA ALA A 3 12.04 -5.75 -6.27
C ALA A 3 10.59 -5.27 -6.20
N GLY A 4 10.37 -4.08 -5.65
CA GLY A 4 9.05 -3.50 -5.46
C GLY A 4 8.26 -4.05 -4.27
N CYS A 5 8.80 -4.96 -3.46
CA CYS A 5 8.11 -5.44 -2.26
C CYS A 5 7.81 -4.30 -1.28
N ILE A 6 8.82 -3.49 -0.96
CA ILE A 6 8.68 -2.35 -0.03
C ILE A 6 7.76 -1.29 -0.64
N ALA A 7 8.01 -0.88 -1.89
CA ALA A 7 7.16 0.09 -2.60
C ALA A 7 5.70 -0.38 -2.72
N GLY A 8 5.47 -1.70 -2.86
CA GLY A 8 4.15 -2.31 -2.90
C GLY A 8 3.41 -2.23 -1.57
N ILE A 9 4.10 -2.53 -0.46
CA ILE A 9 3.54 -2.35 0.88
C ILE A 9 3.23 -0.88 1.12
N HIS A 10 4.16 0.02 0.78
CA HIS A 10 3.93 1.46 0.93
C HIS A 10 2.74 1.94 0.10
N GLU A 11 2.51 1.39 -1.10
CA GLU A 11 1.33 1.75 -1.91
C GLU A 11 0.02 1.34 -1.23
N VAL A 12 -0.05 0.17 -0.59
CA VAL A 12 -1.23 -0.24 0.19
C VAL A 12 -1.44 0.69 1.38
N LEU A 13 -0.38 0.97 2.15
CA LEU A 13 -0.44 1.89 3.29
C LEU A 13 -0.81 3.32 2.87
N ARG A 14 -0.35 3.76 1.69
CA ARG A 14 -0.71 5.05 1.11
C ARG A 14 -2.20 5.12 0.77
N ARG A 15 -2.76 4.07 0.17
CA ARG A 15 -4.20 3.97 -0.10
C ARG A 15 -5.05 3.99 1.18
N GLN A 16 -4.51 3.45 2.26
CA GLN A 16 -5.11 3.48 3.60
C GLN A 16 -4.94 4.81 4.34
N GLY A 17 -4.17 5.75 3.79
CA GLY A 17 -3.90 7.05 4.42
C GLY A 17 -2.85 7.01 5.54
N LEU A 18 -2.18 5.87 5.76
CA LEU A 18 -1.12 5.72 6.76
C LEU A 18 0.21 6.31 6.28
N LEU A 19 0.41 6.40 4.96
CA LEU A 19 1.57 7.05 4.34
C LEU A 19 1.12 8.09 3.31
N ALA A 20 1.90 9.17 3.17
CA ALA A 20 1.64 10.21 2.16
C ALA A 20 2.05 9.78 0.73
N GLY A 21 2.95 8.80 0.62
CA GLY A 21 3.47 8.33 -0.65
C GLY A 21 4.12 6.96 -0.52
N ARG A 22 4.50 6.38 -1.66
CA ARG A 22 5.15 5.06 -1.75
C ARG A 22 6.67 5.13 -1.89
N TRP A 23 7.28 6.19 -1.37
CA TRP A 23 8.70 6.47 -1.49
C TRP A 23 9.54 5.51 -0.67
N CYS A 24 10.71 5.16 -1.20
CA CYS A 24 11.73 4.35 -0.52
C CYS A 24 12.98 5.21 -0.24
N LEU A 25 13.89 4.69 0.60
CA LEU A 25 15.17 5.36 0.89
C LEU A 25 16.06 5.44 -0.35
N ASP A 26 16.06 4.39 -1.18
CA ASP A 26 16.64 4.45 -2.52
C ASP A 26 15.63 5.12 -3.47
N PRO A 27 15.97 6.27 -4.07
CA PRO A 27 15.06 6.97 -4.99
C PRO A 27 14.80 6.21 -6.29
N ASN A 28 15.59 5.18 -6.60
CA ASN A 28 15.37 4.32 -7.77
C ASN A 28 14.51 3.09 -7.46
N GLU A 29 14.21 2.85 -6.18
CA GLU A 29 13.33 1.76 -5.79
C GLU A 29 11.87 2.17 -5.96
N ASP A 30 11.15 1.41 -6.79
CA ASP A 30 9.75 1.61 -7.13
C ASP A 30 9.06 0.25 -7.26
N LEU A 31 7.75 0.26 -7.50
CA LEU A 31 6.97 -0.88 -7.96
C LEU A 31 7.63 -1.52 -9.18
N SER A 32 7.61 -2.85 -9.19
CA SER A 32 7.97 -3.61 -10.38
C SER A 32 6.96 -3.34 -11.51
N PRO A 33 7.36 -3.50 -12.78
CA PRO A 33 6.44 -3.39 -13.92
C PRO A 33 5.18 -4.23 -13.72
N GLY A 34 4.00 -3.61 -13.85
CA GLY A 34 2.70 -4.27 -13.69
C GLY A 34 2.21 -4.44 -12.24
N GLN A 35 3.05 -4.20 -11.23
CA GLN A 35 2.69 -4.47 -9.84
C GLN A 35 1.53 -3.60 -9.33
N MET A 36 1.36 -2.37 -9.83
CA MET A 36 0.20 -1.53 -9.51
C MET A 36 -1.12 -2.21 -9.92
N LEU A 37 -1.17 -2.77 -11.13
CA LEU A 37 -2.35 -3.45 -11.65
C LEU A 37 -2.63 -4.75 -10.87
N GLU A 38 -1.58 -5.45 -10.44
CA GLU A 38 -1.73 -6.63 -9.61
C GLU A 38 -2.24 -6.30 -8.21
N ILE A 39 -1.80 -5.18 -7.61
CA ILE A 39 -2.37 -4.67 -6.35
C ILE A 39 -3.87 -4.39 -6.53
N ASP A 40 -4.25 -3.69 -7.60
CA ASP A 40 -5.66 -3.40 -7.92
C ASP A 40 -6.49 -4.69 -8.07
N ARG A 41 -5.97 -5.64 -8.84
CA ARG A 41 -6.63 -6.93 -9.10
C ARG A 41 -6.83 -7.72 -7.82
N VAL A 42 -5.81 -7.81 -6.95
CA VAL A 42 -5.87 -8.59 -5.71
C VAL A 42 -6.84 -7.95 -4.71
N LEU A 43 -6.80 -6.62 -4.53
CA LEU A 43 -7.74 -5.92 -3.65
C LEU A 43 -9.19 -6.10 -4.11
N ALA A 44 -9.43 -6.07 -5.43
CA ALA A 44 -10.76 -6.31 -5.99
C ALA A 44 -11.21 -7.78 -5.86
N ALA A 45 -10.30 -8.74 -6.03
CA ALA A 45 -10.61 -10.17 -5.95
C ALA A 45 -10.83 -10.65 -4.50
N TYR A 46 -10.16 -10.03 -3.53
CA TYR A 46 -10.18 -10.45 -2.12
C TYR A 46 -10.44 -9.27 -1.17
N PRO A 47 -11.59 -8.57 -1.30
CA PRO A 47 -11.89 -7.39 -0.48
C PRO A 47 -11.97 -7.70 1.02
N HIS A 48 -12.25 -8.95 1.38
CA HIS A 48 -12.31 -9.42 2.77
C HIS A 48 -10.93 -9.64 3.42
N LEU A 49 -9.84 -9.57 2.65
CA LEU A 49 -8.47 -9.61 3.17
C LEU A 49 -7.90 -8.21 3.42
N ALA A 50 -8.62 -7.16 3.01
CA ALA A 50 -8.25 -5.78 3.28
C ALA A 50 -8.99 -5.27 4.53
N ASP A 51 -8.25 -4.86 5.56
CA ASP A 51 -8.80 -4.28 6.79
C ASP A 51 -9.12 -2.77 6.65
N ASP A 52 -9.40 -2.29 5.44
CA ASP A 52 -9.52 -0.86 5.13
C ASP A 52 -10.58 -0.14 5.99
N GLY A 53 -11.68 -0.83 6.32
CA GLY A 53 -12.70 -0.30 7.23
C GLY A 53 -12.15 -0.05 8.64
N PHE A 54 -11.47 -1.05 9.22
CA PHE A 54 -10.87 -0.95 10.54
C PHE A 54 -9.76 0.11 10.59
N VAL A 55 -8.91 0.17 9.57
CA VAL A 55 -7.84 1.17 9.47
C VAL A 55 -8.42 2.58 9.42
N ARG A 56 -9.43 2.81 8.56
CA ARG A 56 -10.11 4.10 8.44
C ARG A 56 -10.73 4.56 9.76
N ASP A 57 -11.37 3.66 10.50
CA ASP A 57 -12.03 3.98 11.77
C ASP A 57 -11.05 4.38 12.89
N ASN A 58 -9.75 4.06 12.75
CA ASN A 58 -8.73 4.34 13.76
C ASN A 58 -7.65 5.34 13.31
N LEU A 59 -7.64 5.74 12.04
CA LEU A 59 -6.57 6.56 11.43
C LEU A 59 -6.34 7.87 12.21
N ASP A 60 -7.41 8.61 12.49
CA ASP A 60 -7.37 9.87 13.24
C ASP A 60 -6.86 9.72 14.67
N ARG A 61 -7.00 8.54 15.27
CA ARG A 61 -6.49 8.27 16.62
C ARG A 61 -4.98 8.02 16.59
N TRP A 62 -4.49 7.35 15.56
CA TRP A 62 -3.08 6.97 15.44
C TRP A 62 -2.17 8.11 14.97
N LEU A 63 -2.69 9.02 14.14
CA LEU A 63 -1.91 10.12 13.55
C LEU A 63 -2.00 11.45 14.32
N ARG A 64 -2.44 11.42 15.58
CA ARG A 64 -2.43 12.57 16.49
C ARG A 64 -1.07 12.79 17.15
#